data_AF-X1C6D7-F1
#
_entry.id   AF-X1C6D7-F1
#
_cell.length_a   1.000
_cell.length_b   1.000
_cell.length_c   1.000
_cell.angle_alpha   90.00
_cell.angle_beta   90.00
_cell.angle_gamma   90.00
#
_symmetry.space_group_name_H-M   'P 1'
#
loop_
_entity.id
_entity.type
_entity.pdbx_description
1 polymer ?
#
loop_
_entity_poly.entity_id
_entity_poly.type
_entity_poly.pdbx_seq_one_letter_code
_entity_poly.pdbx_strand_id
1 'polypeptide(L)'
;MFFDIRKKIWSDRILNTFDIDKDLFSAPSPSGIIVGTVRDDIAKDLGFKNNVLVVTGGHDQQCAALGVGSIKGGLAADGMGTVECVTTTLDELIISDS
;
A
#
# COMPACT_ATOMS: atom_id res chain seq x y z
N MET A 1 -10.54 3.71 -5.22
CA MET A 1 -11.70 4.61 -5.47
C MET A 1 -11.67 5.83 -4.56
N PHE A 2 -11.67 5.69 -3.23
CA PHE A 2 -11.70 6.84 -2.31
C PHE A 2 -10.35 7.53 -2.06
N PHE A 3 -9.25 7.02 -2.63
CA PHE A 3 -7.91 7.56 -2.46
C PHE A 3 -7.54 8.47 -3.63
N ASP A 4 -7.12 9.69 -3.34
CA ASP A 4 -6.53 10.62 -4.31
C ASP A 4 -5.06 10.21 -4.52
N ILE A 5 -4.77 9.59 -5.67
CA ILE A 5 -3.42 9.11 -6.00
C ILE A 5 -2.40 10.24 -6.17
N ARG A 6 -2.83 11.45 -6.54
CA ARG A 6 -1.93 12.61 -6.72
C ARG A 6 -1.53 13.18 -5.37
N LYS A 7 -2.52 13.40 -4.49
CA LYS A 7 -2.31 13.98 -3.16
C LYS A 7 -1.92 12.95 -2.10
N LYS A 8 -2.12 11.66 -2.38
CA LYS A 8 -1.88 10.53 -1.49
C LYS A 8 -2.68 10.61 -0.17
N ILE A 9 -3.92 11.08 -0.25
CA ILE A 9 -4.86 11.21 0.87
C ILE A 9 -6.24 10.68 0.47
N TRP A 10 -7.12 10.44 1.44
CA TRP A 10 -8.52 10.19 1.14
C TRP A 10 -9.18 11.40 0.49
N SER A 11 -9.94 11.17 -0.58
CA SER A 11 -10.56 12.21 -1.38
C SER A 11 -11.86 12.67 -0.75
N ASP A 12 -11.84 13.84 -0.11
CA ASP A 12 -13.04 14.45 0.48
C ASP A 12 -14.16 14.59 -0.56
N ARG A 13 -13.81 14.94 -1.82
CA ARG A 13 -14.77 15.03 -2.93
C ARG A 13 -15.52 13.72 -3.16
N ILE A 14 -14.82 12.59 -3.19
CA ILE A 14 -15.44 11.29 -3.46
C ILE A 14 -16.22 10.84 -2.23
N LEU A 15 -15.63 10.95 -1.04
CA LEU A 15 -16.29 10.57 0.22
C LEU A 15 -17.62 11.32 0.42
N ASN A 16 -17.64 12.63 0.19
CA ASN A 16 -18.85 13.46 0.32
C ASN A 16 -19.96 13.04 -0.66
N THR A 17 -19.62 12.57 -1.87
CA THR A 17 -20.63 12.08 -2.84
C THR A 17 -21.40 10.86 -2.31
N PHE A 18 -20.77 10.06 -1.44
CA PHE A 18 -21.37 8.87 -0.85
C PHE A 18 -21.80 9.09 0.61
N ASP A 19 -21.72 10.32 1.12
CA ASP A 19 -22.02 10.67 2.52
C ASP A 19 -21.23 9.81 3.54
N ILE A 20 -19.95 9.58 3.24
CA ILE A 20 -19.06 8.78 4.10
C ILE A 20 -18.14 9.69 4.90
N ASP A 21 -18.14 9.54 6.21
CA ASP A 21 -17.19 10.23 7.09
C ASP A 21 -15.76 9.72 6.88
N LYS A 22 -14.83 10.66 6.68
CA LYS A 22 -13.41 10.38 6.46
C LYS A 22 -12.74 9.79 7.69
N ASP A 23 -13.22 10.11 8.88
CA ASP A 23 -12.63 9.63 10.14
C ASP A 23 -12.87 8.12 10.38
N LEU A 24 -13.70 7.49 9.54
CA LEU A 24 -13.85 6.04 9.49
C LEU A 24 -12.64 5.34 8.84
N PHE A 25 -11.78 6.06 8.13
CA PHE A 25 -10.62 5.51 7.45
C PHE A 25 -9.33 5.69 8.27
N SER A 26 -8.40 4.74 8.13
CA SER A 26 -7.06 4.88 8.68
C SER A 26 -6.25 5.97 7.97
N ALA A 27 -5.29 6.58 8.65
CA ALA A 27 -4.39 7.55 8.03
C ALA A 27 -3.52 6.86 6.95
N PRO A 28 -3.56 7.32 5.68
CA PRO A 28 -2.69 6.76 4.65
C PRO A 28 -1.23 7.01 4.98
N SER A 29 -0.38 6.02 4.69
CA SER A 29 1.05 6.09 4.94
C SER A 29 1.80 5.42 3.78
N PRO A 30 2.99 5.91 3.39
CA PRO A 30 3.84 5.22 2.42
C PRO A 30 4.17 3.81 2.88
N SER A 31 4.42 2.89 1.96
CA SER A 31 4.93 1.55 2.30
C SER A 31 6.35 1.62 2.86
N GLY A 32 6.69 0.70 3.76
CA GLY A 32 8.04 0.57 4.32
C GLY A 32 8.39 1.58 5.42
N ILE A 33 7.41 2.28 6.01
CA ILE A 33 7.65 3.18 7.14
C ILE A 33 7.30 2.51 8.47
N ILE A 34 8.06 2.81 9.52
CA ILE A 34 7.74 2.37 10.88
C ILE A 34 6.56 3.20 11.40
N VAL A 35 5.49 2.54 11.82
CA VAL A 35 4.30 3.18 12.39
C VAL A 35 4.13 2.91 13.88
N GLY A 36 5.01 2.11 14.46
CA GLY A 36 5.04 1.86 15.88
C GLY A 36 5.72 0.54 16.20
N THR A 37 5.37 -0.01 17.36
CA THR A 37 5.88 -1.28 17.83
C THR A 37 4.74 -2.15 18.34
N VAL A 38 4.93 -3.47 18.25
CA VAL A 38 3.99 -4.42 18.85
C VAL A 38 4.06 -4.24 20.37
N ARG A 39 2.90 -4.31 21.03
CA ARG A 39 2.83 -4.28 22.49
C ARG A 39 3.62 -5.43 23.11
N ASP A 40 4.30 -5.18 24.22
CA ASP A 40 5.20 -6.14 24.84
C ASP A 40 4.54 -7.47 25.25
N ASP A 41 3.29 -7.43 25.70
CA ASP A 41 2.53 -8.64 26.06
C ASP A 41 2.26 -9.50 24.82
N ILE A 42 1.80 -8.89 23.73
CA ILE A 42 1.56 -9.58 22.45
C ILE A 42 2.87 -10.11 21.86
N ALA A 43 3.95 -9.31 21.91
CA ALA A 43 5.24 -9.72 21.40
C ALA A 43 5.79 -10.96 22.13
N LYS A 44 5.65 -11.01 23.45
CA LYS A 44 6.02 -12.18 24.27
C LYS A 44 5.18 -13.40 23.96
N ASP A 45 3.87 -13.25 23.82
CA ASP A 45 2.96 -14.35 23.48
C ASP A 45 3.27 -14.95 22.11
N LEU A 46 3.73 -14.13 21.16
CA LEU A 46 4.20 -14.56 19.83
C LEU A 46 5.64 -15.09 19.82
N GLY A 47 6.33 -15.11 20.96
CA GLY A 47 7.70 -15.64 21.10
C GLY A 47 8.81 -14.69 20.65
N PHE A 48 8.51 -13.41 20.42
CA PHE A 48 9.54 -12.42 20.11
C PHE A 48 10.35 -12.05 21.36
N LYS A 49 11.67 -11.92 21.19
CA LYS A 49 12.62 -11.61 22.28
C LYS A 49 13.02 -10.14 22.36
N ASN A 50 12.71 -9.37 21.32
CA ASN A 50 13.14 -7.99 21.15
C ASN A 50 11.93 -7.09 20.87
N ASN A 51 12.15 -5.77 20.90
CA ASN A 51 11.16 -4.81 20.45
C ASN A 51 10.82 -5.04 18.97
N VAL A 52 9.56 -5.33 18.66
CA VAL A 52 9.09 -5.70 17.32
C VAL A 52 8.50 -4.47 16.64
N LEU A 53 9.10 -4.06 15.53
CA LEU A 53 8.61 -2.93 14.74
C LEU A 53 7.34 -3.32 13.98
N VAL A 54 6.39 -2.38 13.93
CA VAL A 54 5.25 -2.44 13.00
C VAL A 54 5.58 -1.51 11.83
N VAL A 55 5.63 -2.07 10.64
CA VAL A 55 5.99 -1.35 9.40
C VAL A 55 4.81 -1.43 8.43
N THR A 56 4.51 -0.33 7.75
CA THR A 56 3.48 -0.31 6.71
C THR A 56 3.84 -1.27 5.57
N GLY A 57 2.87 -2.11 5.22
CA GLY A 57 2.98 -3.02 4.08
C GLY A 57 2.66 -2.33 2.75
N GLY A 58 2.40 -3.18 1.76
CA GLY A 58 1.86 -2.79 0.46
C GLY A 58 0.82 -3.81 0.02
N HIS A 59 0.15 -3.51 -1.09
CA HIS A 59 -0.70 -4.48 -1.77
C HIS A 59 0.18 -5.60 -2.36
N ASP A 60 -0.39 -6.79 -2.48
CA ASP A 60 0.31 -8.01 -2.87
C ASP A 60 1.04 -7.90 -4.23
N GLN A 61 0.38 -7.39 -5.26
CA GLN A 61 0.94 -7.22 -6.61
C GLN A 61 2.14 -6.26 -6.63
N GLN A 62 2.05 -5.15 -5.89
CA GLN A 62 3.12 -4.17 -5.75
C GLN A 62 4.29 -4.73 -4.94
N CYS A 63 4.01 -5.51 -3.89
CA CYS A 63 5.04 -6.23 -3.15
C CYS A 63 5.72 -7.31 -4.00
N ALA A 64 4.98 -8.04 -4.84
CA ALA A 64 5.53 -9.02 -5.77
C ALA A 64 6.43 -8.34 -6.82
N ALA A 65 5.97 -7.22 -7.39
CA ALA A 65 6.75 -6.42 -8.34
C ALA A 65 8.06 -5.90 -7.72
N LEU A 66 8.01 -5.42 -6.47
CA LEU A 66 9.19 -5.06 -5.69
C LEU A 66 10.13 -6.27 -5.51
N GLY A 67 9.59 -7.43 -5.15
CA GLY A 67 10.35 -8.66 -4.90
C GLY A 67 11.13 -9.18 -6.11
N VAL A 68 10.62 -8.96 -7.33
CA VAL A 68 11.30 -9.32 -8.59
C VAL A 68 12.17 -8.18 -9.15
N GLY A 69 12.28 -7.05 -8.44
CA GLY A 69 13.11 -5.92 -8.85
C GLY A 69 12.48 -4.98 -9.88
N SER A 70 11.16 -5.03 -10.09
CA SER A 70 10.42 -4.08 -10.94
C SER A 70 10.24 -2.72 -10.24
N ILE A 71 11.34 -2.00 -10.02
CA ILE A 71 11.39 -0.77 -9.19
C ILE A 71 11.71 0.50 -9.99
N LYS A 72 11.83 0.40 -11.31
CA LYS A 72 12.11 1.51 -12.22
C LYS A 72 11.12 1.49 -13.39
N GLY A 73 10.80 2.67 -13.92
CA GLY A 73 10.03 2.83 -15.14
C GLY A 73 10.52 1.93 -16.28
N GLY A 74 9.56 1.34 -17.00
CA GLY A 74 9.81 0.44 -18.13
C GLY A 74 10.01 -1.02 -17.74
N LEU A 75 9.95 -1.34 -16.45
CA LEU A 75 9.89 -2.71 -15.96
C LEU A 75 8.44 -3.12 -15.68
N ALA A 76 8.18 -4.41 -15.79
CA ALA A 76 6.92 -5.01 -15.41
C ALA A 76 7.17 -6.36 -14.71
N ALA A 77 6.33 -6.67 -13.74
CA ALA A 77 6.21 -8.01 -13.19
C ALA A 77 4.98 -8.69 -13.79
N ASP A 78 5.19 -9.84 -14.41
CA ASP A 78 4.12 -10.66 -14.97
C ASP A 78 3.90 -11.89 -14.09
N GLY A 79 2.77 -11.87 -13.37
CA GLY A 79 2.35 -12.96 -12.49
C GLY A 79 1.34 -13.85 -13.20
N MET A 80 1.76 -15.07 -13.56
CA MET A 80 0.92 -16.07 -14.23
C MET A 80 0.41 -17.11 -13.23
N GLY A 81 -0.72 -16.82 -12.59
CA GLY A 81 -1.38 -17.73 -11.64
C GLY A 81 -2.74 -18.22 -12.16
N THR A 82 -3.71 -18.35 -11.26
CA THR A 82 -5.13 -18.56 -11.65
C THR A 82 -5.65 -17.46 -12.56
N VAL A 83 -5.13 -16.24 -12.36
CA VAL A 83 -5.27 -15.11 -13.27
C VAL A 83 -3.88 -14.60 -13.61
N GLU A 84 -3.73 -14.10 -14.82
CA GLU A 84 -2.55 -13.36 -15.26
C GLU A 84 -2.69 -11.90 -14.82
N CYS A 85 -1.63 -11.33 -14.24
CA CYS A 85 -1.59 -9.91 -13.94
C CYS A 85 -0.21 -9.33 -14.26
N VAL A 86 -0.22 -8.32 -15.12
CA VAL A 86 0.96 -7.54 -15.46
C VAL A 86 0.96 -6.25 -14.63
N THR A 87 1.87 -6.19 -13.67
CA THR A 87 2.10 -5.00 -12.84
C THR A 87 3.23 -4.18 -13.45
N THR A 88 2.88 -3.05 -14.07
CA THR A 88 3.85 -2.14 -14.69
C THR A 88 4.36 -1.11 -13.69
N THR A 89 5.67 -0.86 -13.74
CA THR A 89 6.31 0.21 -12.98
C THR A 89 6.54 1.40 -13.89
N LEU A 90 6.11 2.58 -13.44
CA LEU A 90 6.24 3.84 -14.15
C LEU A 90 7.00 4.83 -13.25
N ASP A 91 7.86 5.66 -13.84
CA ASP A 91 8.59 6.69 -13.10
C ASP A 91 7.68 7.85 -12.67
N GLU A 92 6.60 8.07 -13.43
CA GLU A 92 5.67 9.18 -13.22
C GLU A 92 4.22 8.68 -13.31
N LEU A 93 3.32 9.37 -12.62
CA LEU A 93 1.89 9.08 -12.66
C LEU A 93 1.30 9.48 -14.02
N ILE A 94 0.86 8.48 -14.79
CA ILE A 94 0.13 8.65 -16.05
C ILE A 94 -1.32 8.20 -15.82
N ILE A 95 -2.27 9.10 -16.09
CA ILE A 95 -3.71 8.80 -16.04
C ILE A 95 -4.23 9.14 -17.44
N SER A 96 -4.94 8.21 -18.09
CA SER A 96 -5.61 8.56 -19.33
C SER A 96 -6.80 9.46 -19.00
N ASP A 97 -6.88 10.62 -19.66
CA ASP A 97 -8.12 11.35 -19.71
C ASP A 97 -9.08 10.52 -20.57
N SER A 98 -10.22 10.14 -19.96
CA SER A 98 -11.31 9.46 -20.67
C SER A 98 -12.03 10.44 -21.59
#